data_AF-A0A6B2G5L8-F1
#
_entry.id   AF-A0A6B2G5L8-F1
#
_cell.length_a   1.000
_cell.length_b   1.000
_cell.length_c   1.000
_cell.angle_alpha   90.00
_cell.angle_beta   90.00
_cell.angle_gamma   90.00
#
_symmetry.space_group_name_H-M   'P 1'
#
loop_
_entity.id
_entity.type
_entity.pdbx_description
1 polymer ?
#
loop_
_entity_poly.entity_id
_entity_poly.type
_entity_poly.pdbx_seq_one_letter_code
_entity_poly.pdbx_strand_id
1 'polypeptide(L)'
;KIGKCDFPKIPEIRYGKSITHVVGKELPHPRSICSSWYDGNRKYNFNHGEFNFKNGGFSQMIWKNTKKVGFGIYWGEDRSLVVALYYPAGNIKGKYEENVEPIQYITKETNI
;
A
#
# COMPACT_ATOMS: atom_id res chain seq x y z
N LYS A 1 -16.86 -25.63 -8.05
CA LYS A 1 -16.31 -25.97 -6.71
C LYS A 1 -15.41 -24.83 -6.28
N ILE A 2 -15.86 -23.96 -5.38
CA ILE A 2 -15.02 -22.90 -4.80
C ILE A 2 -14.04 -23.63 -3.87
N GLY A 3 -12.76 -23.68 -4.24
CA GLY A 3 -11.74 -24.31 -3.41
C GLY A 3 -11.76 -23.70 -2.03
N LYS A 4 -11.81 -24.53 -0.98
CA LYS A 4 -11.52 -24.05 0.37
C LYS A 4 -10.07 -23.59 0.37
N CYS A 5 -9.86 -22.28 0.36
CA CYS A 5 -8.54 -21.73 0.67
C CYS A 5 -8.32 -21.89 2.16
N ASP A 6 -7.67 -23.00 2.54
CA ASP A 6 -7.10 -23.18 3.88
C ASP A 6 -5.85 -22.28 3.96
N PHE A 7 -6.07 -20.97 4.10
CA PHE A 7 -4.99 -20.07 4.48
C PHE A 7 -4.49 -20.54 5.85
N PRO A 8 -3.17 -20.76 6.02
CA PRO A 8 -2.62 -21.02 7.34
C PRO A 8 -3.11 -19.94 8.29
N LYS A 9 -3.50 -20.31 9.52
CA LYS A 9 -3.82 -19.33 10.57
C LYS A 9 -2.62 -18.39 10.67
N ILE A 10 -2.78 -17.21 10.12
CA ILE A 10 -1.78 -16.17 10.22
C ILE A 10 -1.68 -15.92 11.73
N PRO A 11 -0.49 -16.04 12.36
CA PRO A 11 -0.34 -15.61 13.76
C PRO A 11 -0.94 -14.20 13.90
N GLU A 12 -1.40 -13.78 15.08
CA GLU A 12 -2.02 -12.45 15.33
C GLU A 12 -1.03 -11.27 15.15
N ILE A 13 -0.22 -11.33 14.12
CA ILE A 13 0.64 -10.30 13.61
C ILE A 13 -0.27 -9.36 12.83
N ARG A 14 -0.30 -8.10 13.27
CA ARG A 14 -0.97 -7.05 12.54
C ARG A 14 -0.20 -6.77 11.25
N TYR A 15 -0.84 -6.98 10.11
CA TYR A 15 -0.32 -6.57 8.81
C TYR A 15 -0.92 -5.22 8.42
N GLY A 16 -0.10 -4.40 7.77
CA GLY A 16 -0.59 -3.28 6.98
C GLY A 16 -1.34 -3.79 5.75
N LYS A 17 -2.26 -2.99 5.20
CA LYS A 17 -3.08 -3.44 4.07
C LYS A 17 -3.43 -2.30 3.12
N SER A 18 -3.28 -2.55 1.82
CA SER A 18 -3.87 -1.74 0.75
C SER A 18 -4.80 -2.63 -0.08
N ILE A 19 -5.99 -2.13 -0.41
CA ILE A 19 -7.00 -2.85 -1.20
C ILE A 19 -7.47 -1.95 -2.33
N THR A 20 -7.59 -2.51 -3.54
CA THR A 20 -8.30 -1.88 -4.66
C THR A 20 -9.27 -2.88 -5.30
N HIS A 21 -10.45 -2.38 -5.66
CA HIS A 21 -11.36 -3.06 -6.57
C HIS A 21 -11.14 -2.55 -7.99
N VAL A 22 -11.07 -3.47 -8.95
CA VAL A 22 -11.01 -3.15 -10.37
C VAL A 22 -12.25 -3.71 -11.03
N VAL A 23 -12.97 -2.86 -11.78
CA VAL A 23 -14.10 -3.27 -12.60
C VAL A 23 -13.59 -3.53 -14.01
N GLY A 24 -13.98 -4.66 -14.57
CA GLY A 24 -13.57 -5.09 -15.90
C GLY A 24 -13.19 -6.56 -15.94
N LYS A 25 -13.07 -7.05 -17.17
CA LYS A 25 -12.77 -8.46 -17.46
C LYS A 25 -11.29 -8.77 -17.50
N GLU A 26 -10.47 -7.75 -17.76
CA GLU A 26 -9.03 -7.89 -17.88
C GLU A 26 -8.36 -8.08 -16.53
N LEU A 27 -7.25 -8.84 -16.53
CA LEU A 27 -6.40 -8.97 -15.36
C LEU A 27 -5.84 -7.59 -14.97
N PRO A 28 -6.04 -7.12 -13.72
CA PRO A 28 -5.47 -5.87 -13.25
C PRO A 28 -3.98 -5.74 -13.50
N HIS A 29 -3.59 -4.72 -14.26
CA HIS A 29 -2.20 -4.44 -14.53
C HIS A 29 -1.47 -3.95 -13.25
N PRO A 30 -0.37 -4.59 -12.81
CA PRO A 30 0.28 -4.29 -11.53
C PRO A 30 0.67 -2.82 -11.36
N ARG A 31 1.19 -2.19 -12.43
CA ARG A 31 1.56 -0.77 -12.41
C ARG A 31 0.37 0.12 -12.07
N SER A 32 -0.80 -0.15 -12.66
CA SER A 32 -2.01 0.67 -12.46
C SER A 32 -2.52 0.55 -11.03
N ILE A 33 -2.46 -0.64 -10.44
CA ILE A 33 -2.79 -0.85 -9.03
C ILE A 33 -1.86 -0.06 -8.12
N CYS A 34 -0.54 -0.21 -8.28
CA CYS A 34 0.44 0.50 -7.47
C CYS A 34 0.31 2.02 -7.62
N SER A 35 0.10 2.52 -8.85
CA SER A 35 -0.15 3.94 -9.09
C SER A 35 -1.40 4.44 -8.38
N SER A 36 -2.51 3.67 -8.39
CA SER A 36 -3.75 4.06 -7.73
C SER A 36 -3.59 4.27 -6.22
N TRP A 37 -2.77 3.44 -5.55
CA TRP A 37 -2.46 3.60 -4.14
C TRP A 37 -1.49 4.76 -3.91
N TYR A 38 -0.47 4.89 -4.77
CA TYR A 38 0.54 5.93 -4.66
C TYR A 38 -0.02 7.34 -4.91
N ASP A 39 -1.08 7.48 -5.72
CA ASP A 39 -1.77 8.73 -6.00
C ASP A 39 -2.36 9.39 -4.75
N GLY A 40 -2.47 8.66 -3.64
CA GLY A 40 -2.76 9.21 -2.33
C GLY A 40 -1.78 10.30 -1.87
N ASN A 41 -0.57 10.37 -2.46
CA ASN A 41 0.41 11.43 -2.19
C ASN A 41 -0.17 12.83 -2.40
N ARG A 42 -1.07 13.00 -3.38
CA ARG A 42 -1.64 14.30 -3.78
C ARG A 42 -2.52 14.89 -2.68
N LYS A 43 -2.92 14.06 -1.71
CA LYS A 43 -3.81 14.39 -0.60
C LYS A 43 -3.12 14.19 0.75
N TYR A 44 -1.83 13.90 0.77
CA TYR A 44 -1.07 13.69 1.99
C TYR A 44 -0.43 15.00 2.45
N ASN A 45 -0.66 15.37 3.71
CA ASN A 45 -0.01 16.52 4.33
C ASN A 45 1.22 16.04 5.11
N PHE A 46 2.42 16.33 4.59
CA PHE A 46 3.67 15.91 5.22
C PHE A 46 3.96 16.62 6.54
N ASN A 47 3.37 17.80 6.78
CA ASN A 47 3.55 18.55 8.03
C ASN A 47 2.65 18.05 9.16
N HIS A 48 1.53 17.41 8.83
CA HIS A 48 0.54 16.88 9.78
C HIS A 48 0.07 15.51 9.27
N GLY A 49 1.02 14.57 9.23
CA GLY A 49 0.80 13.24 8.67
C GLY A 49 -0.22 12.44 9.46
N GLU A 50 -1.37 12.15 8.86
CA GLU A 50 -2.40 11.31 9.45
C GLU A 50 -3.03 10.34 8.44
N PHE A 51 -3.59 9.26 8.98
CA PHE A 51 -4.38 8.32 8.20
C PHE A 51 -5.66 8.98 7.67
N ASN A 52 -5.92 8.81 6.38
CA ASN A 52 -7.28 8.83 5.87
C ASN A 52 -7.44 7.82 4.74
N PHE A 53 -8.69 7.50 4.37
CA PHE A 53 -8.97 6.52 3.32
C PHE A 53 -8.43 6.90 1.93
N LYS A 54 -8.12 8.18 1.69
CA LYS A 54 -7.62 8.67 0.40
C LYS A 54 -6.09 8.60 0.29
N ASN A 55 -5.38 8.62 1.41
CA ASN A 55 -3.91 8.64 1.46
C ASN A 55 -3.30 7.39 2.11
N GLY A 56 -4.11 6.56 2.78
CA GLY A 56 -3.64 5.42 3.56
C GLY A 56 -2.91 4.36 2.72
N GLY A 57 -3.32 4.17 1.47
CA GLY A 57 -2.60 3.31 0.52
C GLY A 57 -1.19 3.84 0.25
N PHE A 58 -1.06 5.15 0.01
CA PHE A 58 0.22 5.83 -0.24
C PHE A 58 1.15 5.74 0.97
N SER A 59 0.68 6.17 2.15
CA SER A 59 1.51 6.17 3.36
C SER A 59 1.94 4.77 3.78
N GLN A 60 1.12 3.73 3.53
CA GLN A 60 1.53 2.35 3.72
C GLN A 60 2.61 1.89 2.74
N MET A 61 2.54 2.30 1.47
CA MET A 61 3.51 1.93 0.44
C MET A 61 4.91 2.46 0.76
N ILE A 62 5.00 3.68 1.28
CA ILE A 62 6.28 4.35 1.55
C ILE A 62 6.70 4.28 3.02
N TRP A 63 6.02 3.48 3.83
CA TRP A 63 6.28 3.38 5.26
C TRP A 63 7.68 2.82 5.55
N LYS A 64 8.60 3.67 6.00
CA LYS A 64 10.04 3.36 6.22
C LYS A 64 10.30 2.05 6.98
N ASN A 65 9.53 1.80 8.04
CA ASN A 65 9.73 0.61 8.88
C ASN A 65 9.12 -0.68 8.31
N THR A 66 8.31 -0.62 7.24
CA THR A 66 7.81 -1.81 6.55
C THR A 66 8.95 -2.46 5.77
N LYS A 67 9.13 -3.78 5.90
CA LYS A 67 10.25 -4.51 5.29
C LYS A 67 9.85 -5.59 4.29
N LYS A 68 8.61 -6.05 4.36
CA LYS A 68 8.07 -7.11 3.51
C LYS A 68 6.72 -6.67 2.98
N VAL A 69 6.47 -7.00 1.72
CA VAL A 69 5.17 -6.83 1.08
C VAL A 69 4.82 -8.12 0.32
N GLY A 70 3.56 -8.54 0.42
CA GLY A 70 3.00 -9.64 -0.34
C GLY A 70 1.73 -9.19 -1.06
N PHE A 71 1.52 -9.67 -2.28
CA PHE A 71 0.37 -9.31 -3.10
C PHE A 71 -0.51 -10.53 -3.35
N GLY A 72 -1.82 -10.33 -3.31
CA GLY A 72 -2.81 -11.33 -3.66
C GLY A 72 -3.84 -10.72 -4.61
N ILE A 73 -4.27 -11.51 -5.59
CA ILE A 73 -5.27 -11.11 -6.56
C ILE A 73 -6.38 -12.16 -6.65
N TYR A 74 -7.61 -11.69 -6.58
CA TYR A 74 -8.77 -12.42 -7.07
C TYR A 74 -9.20 -11.78 -8.39
N TRP A 75 -9.17 -12.57 -9.47
CA TRP A 75 -9.60 -12.14 -10.80
C TRP A 75 -10.94 -12.81 -11.13
N GLY A 76 -11.99 -12.01 -11.21
CA GLY A 76 -13.34 -12.45 -11.60
C GLY A 76 -13.74 -11.88 -12.95
N GLU A 77 -14.88 -12.34 -13.49
CA GLU A 77 -15.33 -11.99 -14.84
C GLU A 77 -15.61 -10.49 -15.03
N ASP A 78 -16.18 -9.81 -14.03
CA ASP A 78 -16.50 -8.39 -14.13
C ASP A 78 -15.81 -7.55 -13.04
N ARG A 79 -15.24 -8.21 -12.03
CA ARG A 79 -14.64 -7.57 -10.87
C ARG A 79 -13.45 -8.35 -10.37
N SER A 80 -12.37 -7.61 -10.12
CA SER A 80 -11.17 -8.11 -9.49
C SER A 80 -10.90 -7.40 -8.18
N LEU A 81 -10.26 -8.10 -7.25
CA LEU A 81 -9.80 -7.58 -5.98
C LEU A 81 -8.29 -7.76 -5.90
N VAL A 82 -7.57 -6.68 -5.65
CA VAL A 82 -6.12 -6.72 -5.42
C VAL A 82 -5.83 -6.27 -4.00
N VAL A 83 -5.06 -7.07 -3.28
CA VAL A 83 -4.66 -6.83 -1.89
C VAL A 83 -3.15 -6.84 -1.79
N ALA A 84 -2.58 -5.86 -1.10
CA ALA A 84 -1.20 -5.90 -0.64
C ALA A 84 -1.19 -5.97 0.89
N LEU A 85 -0.38 -6.89 1.44
CA LEU A 85 -0.12 -7.02 2.87
C LEU A 85 1.32 -6.61 3.18
N TYR A 86 1.49 -5.83 4.25
CA TYR A 86 2.76 -5.21 4.61
C TYR A 86 3.19 -5.63 6.02
N TYR A 87 4.48 -5.93 6.19
CA TYR A 87 5.05 -6.29 7.49
C TYR A 87 6.43 -5.66 7.72
N PRO A 88 6.71 -5.09 8.91
CA PRO A 88 5.75 -4.67 9.94
C PRO A 88 4.63 -3.77 9.40
N ALA A 89 3.49 -3.71 10.09
CA ALA A 89 2.38 -2.86 9.66
C ALA A 89 2.78 -1.38 9.65
N GLY A 90 2.35 -0.65 8.63
CA GLY A 90 2.42 0.79 8.60
C GLY A 90 1.13 1.44 9.11
N ASN A 91 0.99 2.74 8.83
CA ASN A 91 -0.18 3.52 9.23
C ASN A 91 -0.48 3.48 10.74
N ILE A 92 0.57 3.49 11.54
CA ILE A 92 0.46 3.52 13.00
C ILE A 92 0.27 4.98 13.43
N LYS A 93 -0.81 5.24 14.18
CA LYS A 93 -1.11 6.58 14.71
C LYS A 93 0.08 7.11 15.52
N GLY A 94 0.47 8.37 15.29
CA GLY A 94 1.61 9.01 15.96
C GLY A 94 2.98 8.58 15.44
N LYS A 95 3.04 7.84 14.34
CA LYS A 95 4.30 7.33 13.74
C LYS A 95 4.51 7.75 12.29
N TYR A 96 3.73 8.73 11.81
CA TYR A 96 3.78 9.15 10.42
C TYR A 96 5.03 9.95 10.08
N GLU A 97 5.42 10.92 10.93
CA GLU A 97 6.59 11.77 10.71
C GLU A 97 7.90 10.98 10.59
N GLU A 98 8.05 9.92 11.39
CA GLU A 98 9.24 9.04 11.34
C GLU A 98 9.22 8.03 10.18
N ASN A 99 8.08 7.83 9.50
CA ASN A 99 7.93 6.78 8.48
C ASN A 99 7.51 7.24 7.08
N VAL A 100 7.02 8.46 6.92
CA VAL A 100 6.45 8.97 5.67
C VAL A 100 7.13 10.27 5.32
N GLU A 101 8.25 10.16 4.61
CA GLU A 101 9.09 11.30 4.25
C GLU A 101 8.67 11.87 2.87
N PRO A 102 8.78 13.20 2.67
CA PRO A 102 8.62 13.80 1.35
C PRO A 102 9.74 13.35 0.41
N ILE A 103 9.47 13.41 -0.90
CA ILE A 103 10.50 13.14 -1.92
C ILE A 103 11.64 14.13 -1.73
N GLN A 104 12.84 13.62 -1.44
CA GLN A 104 14.05 14.42 -1.46
C GLN A 104 14.52 14.49 -2.92
N TYR A 105 14.59 15.70 -3.48
CA TYR A 105 15.26 15.89 -4.76
C TYR A 105 16.77 15.79 -4.51
N ILE A 106 17.40 14.75 -5.07
CA ILE A 106 18.87 14.71 -5.14
C ILE A 106 19.27 15.78 -6.15
N THR A 107 19.64 16.96 -5.69
CA THR A 107 20.36 17.92 -6.52
C THR A 107 21.76 17.34 -6.74
N LYS A 108 22.20 17.24 -7.99
CA LYS A 108 23.52 16.70 -8.36
C LYS A 108 24.69 17.60 -7.94
N GLU A 109 24.49 18.58 -7.06
CA GLU A 109 25.45 19.64 -6.75
C GLU A 109 26.18 19.50 -5.41
N THR A 110 25.82 18.53 -4.56
CA THR A 110 26.55 18.27 -3.31
C THR A 110 27.41 17.01 -3.42
N ASN A 111 28.50 17.12 -4.19
CA ASN A 111 29.74 16.32 -4.07
C ASN A 111 30.85 16.93 -4.97
N ILE A 112 31.27 18.16 -4.67
CA ILE A 112 32.59 18.70 -5.04
C ILE A 112 33.28 19.12 -3.76
#